data_AF-A0A1R4EH42-F1
#
_entry.id   AF-A0A1R4EH42-F1
#
_cell.length_a   1.000
_cell.length_b   1.000
_cell.length_c   1.000
_cell.angle_alpha   90.00
_cell.angle_beta   90.00
_cell.angle_gamma   90.00
#
_symmetry.space_group_name_H-M   'P 1'
#
loop_
_entity.id
_entity.type
_entity.pdbx_description
1 polymer ?
#
loop_
_entity_poly.entity_id
_entity_poly.type
_entity_poly.pdbx_seq_one_letter_code
_entity_poly.pdbx_strand_id
1 'polypeptide(L)'
;MKLINKQAANITLAAESNTVYLPKTDAQIRALTIHNPTAEPIDLTIEVSGKSMIKKTITAGATEVISSLFNQQLVKDEPLTMTGEGANVLITVVEITE
;
A
#
# COMPACT_ATOMS: atom_id res chain seq x y z
N MET A 1 -15.64 15.37 13.78
CA MET A 1 -14.92 14.17 13.32
C MET A 1 -15.74 13.44 12.28
N LYS A 2 -15.29 13.48 11.03
CA LYS A 2 -15.91 12.80 9.89
C LYS A 2 -14.94 11.77 9.33
N LEU A 3 -15.46 10.56 9.09
CA LEU A 3 -14.71 9.43 8.50
C LEU A 3 -15.11 9.27 7.04
N ILE A 4 -14.13 9.25 6.14
CA ILE A 4 -14.35 9.11 4.70
C ILE A 4 -13.63 7.86 4.20
N ASN A 5 -14.37 6.86 3.73
CA ASN A 5 -13.80 5.69 3.05
C ASN A 5 -13.39 6.08 1.63
N LYS A 6 -12.17 5.69 1.24
CA LYS A 6 -11.59 6.03 -0.06
C LYS A 6 -10.72 4.90 -0.58
N GLN A 7 -10.89 4.55 -1.86
CA GLN A 7 -9.89 3.79 -2.59
C GLN A 7 -8.69 4.72 -2.83
N ALA A 8 -7.65 4.57 -2.03
CA ALA A 8 -6.50 5.45 -2.02
C ALA A 8 -5.57 5.24 -3.22
N ALA A 9 -5.46 4.02 -3.72
CA ALA A 9 -4.71 3.72 -4.95
C ALA A 9 -5.21 2.44 -5.63
N ASN A 10 -5.05 2.41 -6.95
CA ASN A 10 -5.14 1.25 -7.82
C ASN A 10 -4.12 1.44 -8.94
N ILE A 11 -2.91 0.90 -8.74
CA ILE A 11 -1.75 1.20 -9.60
C ILE A 11 -0.93 -0.07 -9.87
N THR A 12 -0.10 -0.02 -10.91
CA THR A 12 1.00 -0.98 -11.13
C THR A 12 2.31 -0.32 -10.71
N LEU A 13 3.14 -1.01 -9.92
CA LEU A 13 4.42 -0.49 -9.47
C LEU A 13 5.43 -0.44 -10.61
N ALA A 14 6.16 0.68 -10.73
CA ALA A 14 7.32 0.81 -11.63
C ALA A 14 8.61 0.20 -11.01
N ALA A 15 9.70 0.21 -11.78
CA ALA A 15 11.03 -0.30 -11.41
C ALA A 15 11.63 0.32 -10.12
N GLU A 16 11.12 1.48 -9.71
CA GLU A 16 11.62 2.24 -8.56
C GLU A 16 10.61 2.24 -7.39
N SER A 17 10.96 2.93 -6.29
CA SER A 17 10.02 3.14 -5.18
C SER A 17 8.87 4.05 -5.63
N ASN A 18 7.64 3.58 -5.47
CA ASN A 18 6.45 4.33 -5.84
C ASN A 18 5.80 4.88 -4.58
N THR A 19 5.47 6.18 -4.55
CA THR A 19 4.56 6.71 -3.53
C THR A 19 3.14 6.27 -3.87
N VAL A 20 2.65 5.26 -3.16
CA VAL A 20 1.33 4.66 -3.42
C VAL A 20 0.22 5.51 -2.83
N TYR A 21 0.46 6.10 -1.66
CA TYR A 21 -0.50 6.98 -1.02
C TYR A 21 0.20 8.05 -0.18
N LEU A 22 -0.30 9.28 -0.25
CA LEU A 22 0.13 10.41 0.58
C LEU A 22 -1.11 11.04 1.24
N PRO A 23 -1.37 10.75 2.53
CA PRO A 23 -2.53 11.26 3.25
C PRO A 23 -2.50 12.79 3.38
N LYS A 24 -3.64 13.46 3.15
CA LYS A 24 -3.82 14.91 3.37
C LYS A 24 -4.37 15.24 4.77
N THR A 25 -4.90 14.24 5.44
CA THR A 25 -5.30 14.20 6.84
C THR A 25 -4.94 12.83 7.39
N ASP A 26 -5.00 12.64 8.71
CA ASP A 26 -4.78 11.32 9.30
C ASP A 26 -5.65 10.27 8.62
N ALA A 27 -5.07 9.10 8.37
CA ALA A 27 -5.73 8.02 7.66
C ALA A 27 -5.43 6.67 8.30
N GLN A 28 -6.32 5.71 8.12
CA GLN A 28 -6.12 4.32 8.54
C GLN A 28 -6.28 3.39 7.35
N ILE A 29 -5.32 2.49 7.16
CA ILE A 29 -5.40 1.45 6.12
C ILE A 29 -6.49 0.44 6.52
N ARG A 30 -7.46 0.20 5.63
CA ARG A 30 -8.55 -0.78 5.85
C ARG A 30 -8.43 -2.01 4.97
N ALA A 31 -7.87 -1.86 3.78
CA ALA A 31 -7.56 -2.96 2.90
C ALA A 31 -6.30 -2.64 2.12
N LEU A 32 -5.47 -3.65 1.90
CA LEU A 32 -4.30 -3.60 1.04
C LEU A 32 -4.12 -4.96 0.38
N THR A 33 -4.24 -4.99 -0.94
CA THR A 33 -4.10 -6.20 -1.76
C THR A 33 -3.02 -5.96 -2.80
N ILE A 34 -2.17 -6.97 -2.97
CA ILE A 34 -1.09 -6.99 -3.94
C ILE A 34 -1.31 -8.19 -4.85
N HIS A 35 -1.34 -7.98 -6.14
CA HIS A 35 -1.38 -9.04 -7.13
C HIS A 35 -0.09 -9.02 -7.95
N ASN A 36 0.54 -10.18 -8.12
CA ASN A 36 1.65 -10.34 -9.06
C ASN A 36 1.10 -10.91 -10.38
N PRO A 37 0.91 -10.09 -11.42
CA PRO A 37 0.44 -10.56 -12.73
C PRO A 37 1.56 -11.15 -13.59
N THR A 38 2.81 -11.11 -13.13
CA THR A 38 3.98 -11.51 -13.91
C THR A 38 4.23 -13.01 -13.82
N ALA A 39 5.10 -13.52 -14.70
CA ALA A 39 5.50 -14.93 -14.72
C ALA A 39 6.56 -15.28 -13.66
N GLU A 40 7.17 -14.27 -13.03
CA GLU A 40 8.26 -14.43 -12.07
C GLU A 40 7.82 -13.95 -10.67
N PRO A 41 8.43 -14.44 -9.59
CA PRO A 41 8.18 -13.88 -8.26
C PRO A 41 8.63 -12.41 -8.15
N ILE A 42 7.89 -11.60 -7.39
CA ILE A 42 8.24 -10.19 -7.12
C ILE A 42 8.60 -10.03 -5.65
N ASP A 43 9.77 -9.46 -5.37
CA ASP A 43 10.12 -9.01 -4.03
C ASP A 43 9.46 -7.66 -3.73
N LEU A 44 8.47 -7.69 -2.85
CA LEU A 44 7.72 -6.55 -2.39
C LEU A 44 8.32 -5.99 -1.09
N THR A 45 8.58 -4.70 -1.09
CA THR A 45 8.84 -3.92 0.13
C THR A 45 7.77 -2.85 0.29
N ILE A 46 7.21 -2.72 1.50
CA ILE A 46 6.27 -1.65 1.85
C ILE A 46 6.88 -0.84 3.00
N GLU A 47 6.90 0.47 2.85
CA GLU A 47 7.46 1.39 3.82
C GLU A 47 6.48 2.51 4.16
N VAL A 48 6.52 2.96 5.41
CA VAL A 48 5.79 4.14 5.87
C VAL A 48 6.83 5.16 6.30
N SER A 49 6.85 6.32 5.65
CA SER A 49 7.83 7.39 5.92
C SER A 49 9.29 6.89 5.90
N GLY A 50 9.61 6.01 4.92
CA GLY A 50 10.94 5.39 4.76
C GLY A 50 11.28 4.29 5.78
N LYS A 51 10.37 3.95 6.70
CA LYS A 51 10.53 2.80 7.61
C LYS A 51 9.94 1.56 6.95
N SER A 52 10.78 0.55 6.71
CA SER A 52 10.31 -0.74 6.20
C SER A 52 9.36 -1.42 7.19
N MET A 53 8.14 -1.70 6.72
CA MET A 53 7.08 -2.36 7.48
C MET A 53 6.86 -3.79 7.04
N ILE A 54 7.01 -4.06 5.74
CA ILE A 54 6.83 -5.39 5.13
C ILE A 54 7.96 -5.63 4.14
N LYS A 55 8.50 -6.85 4.16
CA LYS A 55 9.35 -7.40 3.12
C LYS A 55 8.89 -8.83 2.84
N LYS A 56 8.45 -9.10 1.61
CA LYS A 56 7.96 -10.43 1.23
C LYS A 56 8.13 -10.67 -0.26
N THR A 57 8.20 -11.92 -0.66
CA THR A 57 8.13 -12.32 -2.06
C THR A 57 6.69 -12.73 -2.41
N ILE A 58 6.15 -12.18 -3.48
CA ILE A 58 4.83 -12.52 -4.04
C ILE A 58 5.07 -13.48 -5.20
N THR A 59 4.59 -14.71 -5.11
CA THR A 59 4.75 -15.70 -6.19
C THR A 59 4.02 -15.27 -7.46
N ALA A 60 4.49 -15.75 -8.61
CA ALA A 60 3.88 -15.47 -9.91
C ALA A 60 2.38 -15.83 -9.92
N GLY A 61 1.54 -14.92 -10.43
CA GLY A 61 0.09 -15.08 -10.49
C GLY A 61 -0.66 -14.97 -9.15
N ALA A 62 0.05 -14.86 -8.01
CA ALA A 62 -0.61 -14.84 -6.71
C ALA A 62 -1.27 -13.50 -6.40
N THR A 63 -2.28 -13.55 -5.53
CA THR A 63 -2.90 -12.38 -4.91
C THR A 63 -2.77 -12.52 -3.40
N GLU A 64 -2.24 -11.48 -2.77
CA GLU A 64 -1.90 -11.46 -1.37
C GLU A 64 -2.61 -10.30 -0.68
N VAL A 65 -3.21 -10.58 0.47
CA VAL A 65 -3.80 -9.55 1.34
C VAL A 65 -2.80 -9.23 2.44
N ILE A 66 -2.38 -7.97 2.54
CA ILE A 66 -1.41 -7.50 3.53
C ILE A 66 -2.16 -7.09 4.81
N SER A 67 -2.71 -8.08 5.50
CA SER A 67 -3.53 -7.87 6.70
C SER A 67 -2.75 -7.32 7.90
N SER A 68 -1.42 -7.51 7.93
CA SER A 68 -0.54 -6.97 8.96
C SER A 68 -0.51 -5.44 9.03
N LEU A 69 -0.91 -4.76 7.96
CA LEU A 69 -1.02 -3.30 7.92
C LEU A 69 -2.46 -2.80 8.14
N PHE A 70 -3.42 -3.69 8.43
CA PHE A 70 -4.78 -3.26 8.71
C PHE A 70 -4.82 -2.45 10.01
N ASN A 71 -5.55 -1.34 9.96
CA ASN A 71 -5.62 -0.32 11.00
C ASN A 71 -4.29 0.40 11.29
N GLN A 72 -3.25 0.19 10.47
CA GLN A 72 -2.06 1.05 10.51
C GLN A 72 -2.51 2.50 10.27
N GLN A 73 -2.21 3.36 11.24
CA GLN A 73 -2.45 4.78 11.12
C GLN A 73 -1.29 5.42 10.34
N LEU A 74 -1.65 6.26 9.38
CA LEU A 74 -0.74 7.13 8.65
C LEU A 74 -1.10 8.55 9.09
N VAL A 75 -0.15 9.29 9.65
CA VAL A 75 -0.41 10.69 9.97
C VAL A 75 -0.38 11.52 8.69
N LYS A 76 -0.97 12.72 8.74
CA LYS A 76 -0.90 13.67 7.63
C LYS A 76 0.55 13.80 7.09
N ASP A 77 0.67 13.77 5.76
CA ASP A 77 1.92 13.88 5.00
C ASP A 77 2.94 12.73 5.23
N GLU A 78 2.58 11.62 5.88
CA GLU A 78 3.40 10.40 5.91
C GLU A 78 3.16 9.54 4.65
N PRO A 79 4.15 9.43 3.74
CA PRO A 79 3.97 8.64 2.53
C PRO A 79 3.98 7.14 2.85
N LEU A 80 3.09 6.41 2.18
CA LEU A 80 3.16 4.97 2.02
C LEU A 80 3.84 4.68 0.68
N THR A 81 5.05 4.14 0.73
CA THR A 81 5.85 3.78 -0.46
C THR A 81 5.92 2.28 -0.64
N MET A 82 6.01 1.83 -1.89
CA MET A 82 6.17 0.43 -2.24
C MET A 82 7.17 0.23 -3.38
N THR A 83 7.96 -0.83 -3.26
CA THR A 83 8.90 -1.31 -4.29
C THR A 83 8.53 -2.74 -4.63
N GLY A 84 8.50 -3.08 -5.92
CA GLY A 84 8.10 -4.40 -6.41
C GLY A 84 7.54 -4.31 -7.83
N GLU A 85 8.41 -3.96 -8.78
CA GLU A 85 8.05 -3.69 -10.17
C GLU A 85 7.07 -4.70 -10.77
N GLY A 86 6.02 -4.20 -11.42
CA GLY A 86 4.99 -5.01 -12.07
C GLY A 86 3.88 -5.49 -11.15
N ALA A 87 4.01 -5.37 -9.82
CA ALA A 87 2.93 -5.72 -8.91
C ALA A 87 1.77 -4.71 -9.02
N ASN A 88 0.54 -5.24 -9.05
CA ASN A 88 -0.67 -4.44 -9.00
C ASN A 88 -1.09 -4.25 -7.54
N VAL A 89 -1.32 -3.01 -7.15
CA VAL A 89 -1.63 -2.61 -5.78
C VAL A 89 -3.00 -1.96 -5.70
N LEU A 90 -3.85 -2.47 -4.82
CA LEU A 90 -5.12 -1.86 -4.45
C LEU A 90 -5.10 -1.54 -2.95
N ILE A 91 -5.39 -0.29 -2.60
CA ILE A 91 -5.46 0.16 -1.20
C ILE A 91 -6.75 0.95 -0.94
N THR A 92 -7.38 0.64 0.18
CA THR A 92 -8.51 1.40 0.73
C THR A 92 -8.13 1.92 2.10
N VAL A 93 -8.42 3.20 2.33
CA VAL A 93 -8.18 3.90 3.59
C VAL A 93 -9.46 4.54 4.10
N VAL A 94 -9.46 4.85 5.40
CA VAL A 94 -10.40 5.81 6.00
C VAL A 94 -9.62 7.07 6.32
N GLU A 95 -9.93 8.19 5.67
CA GLU A 95 -9.43 9.51 6.04
C GLU A 95 -10.27 10.06 7.22
N ILE A 96 -9.58 10.59 8.23
CA ILE A 96 -10.14 11.19 9.43
C ILE A 96 -10.05 12.71 9.26
N THR A 97 -11.19 13.37 9.18
CA THR A 97 -11.30 14.82 9.01
C THR A 97 -12.00 15.45 10.21
N GLU A 98 -11.67 16.70 10.54
CA GLU A 98 -12.32 17.45 11.63
C GLU A 98 -13.83 17.64 11.39
#